data_AF-A0A848UBV8-F1
#
_entry.id   AF-A0A848UBV8-F1
#
_cell.length_a   1.000
_cell.length_b   1.000
_cell.length_c   1.000
_cell.angle_alpha   90.00
_cell.angle_beta   90.00
_cell.angle_gamma   90.00
#
_symmetry.space_group_name_H-M   'P 1'
#
loop_
_entity.id
_entity.type
_entity.pdbx_description
1 polymer ?
#
loop_
_entity_poly.entity_id
_entity_poly.type
_entity_poly.pdbx_seq_one_letter_code
_entity_poly.pdbx_strand_id
1 'polypeptide(L)'
;MIKKTMIRQSGLLMPVLLALALGACSSDSNTNPDDSGVDGVTTSSDDDPGGSTTGAGDTAGGTDTGGTTGTDTGGTTGTDTGTDTGTDTGSGTGDPIPVDDVPRDDTDNLPPPSVPELPDPDAAPIPSPDSEDFFGARLEIDDEQPVAGGAPTKPKNLRLDLVSNDWAEINWAPANDDGEVVQYNIYRNDGVTYEVRGDQTDTNGGTQREIDKIWKTTSFIDCNYTRFSDRLHNCDVNGPVPGETYTYEVSAIDNDGNESPVSEPLSVTFLKERNAPVPLYRDPYKSDQDTFVQEHDLSAVDYWIDEFDLVFGDEFDGGEIDPEKWQTTLTWGDNHIINGEQQYFVNTQAQPDFGYDPFSFTGDSMIVNAVPIPDELRTKLPPVCDEEDALGLDRCEFLSGAISSHDRFQFVYGYTEGRFKVSGAAGALSSFYLYHRYAGTGANFHGPEIDIIEYLGENPYGDEDAFQTYHYEDPSTEGNPVTRSAPTMAYQKPGGGTYADGNQWHTFGVLWEPQLVVWYIDGREVKRMFGPQVSRQPMNIVHYLVAGSGWAPTPDASNDSLFPMQFEADYIRVYQRDAYKSTVKFGE
;
A
#
# COMPACT_ATOMS: atom_id res chain seq x y z
N MET A 1 40.27 9.53 -48.61
CA MET A 1 40.52 8.20 -48.04
C MET A 1 39.87 8.18 -46.67
N ILE A 2 38.90 7.36 -46.27
CA ILE A 2 37.92 6.47 -46.92
C ILE A 2 36.61 6.79 -46.16
N LYS A 3 35.55 7.15 -46.89
CA LYS A 3 34.19 7.31 -46.33
C LYS A 3 33.59 5.92 -46.16
N LYS A 4 32.91 5.65 -45.04
CA LYS A 4 31.88 4.61 -44.97
C LYS A 4 30.56 5.27 -44.56
N THR A 5 29.68 5.39 -45.55
CA THR A 5 28.27 5.69 -45.42
C THR A 5 27.56 4.42 -44.95
N MET A 6 26.72 4.50 -43.91
CA MET A 6 25.76 3.44 -43.59
C MET A 6 24.35 4.04 -43.58
N ILE A 7 23.46 3.28 -44.21
CA ILE A 7 22.11 3.61 -44.63
C ILE A 7 21.20 3.38 -43.42
N ARG A 8 20.39 4.37 -43.04
CA ARG A 8 19.27 4.20 -42.10
C ARG A 8 18.16 3.42 -42.80
N GLN A 9 17.89 2.19 -42.35
CA GLN A 9 16.60 1.53 -42.58
C GLN A 9 15.65 1.98 -41.46
N SER A 10 14.53 2.55 -41.86
CA SER A 10 13.41 2.84 -40.98
C SER A 10 12.69 1.52 -40.66
N GLY A 11 12.96 0.98 -39.48
CA GLY A 11 12.19 -0.11 -38.88
C GLY A 11 11.03 0.48 -38.09
N LEU A 12 9.83 0.00 -38.38
CA LEU A 12 8.59 0.27 -37.66
C LEU A 12 8.77 -0.21 -36.20
N LEU A 13 8.74 0.69 -35.22
CA LEU A 13 8.65 0.28 -33.81
C LEU A 13 7.26 -0.34 -33.60
N MET A 14 7.25 -1.66 -33.38
CA MET A 14 6.16 -2.32 -32.66
C MET A 14 6.34 -1.96 -31.18
N PRO A 15 5.32 -1.47 -30.47
CA PRO A 15 5.43 -1.29 -29.03
C PRO A 15 5.53 -2.68 -28.40
N VAL A 16 6.70 -3.00 -27.84
CA VAL A 16 6.79 -4.06 -26.85
C VAL A 16 6.07 -3.51 -25.63
N LEU A 17 4.87 -4.03 -25.38
CA LEU A 17 4.15 -3.78 -24.14
C LEU A 17 4.95 -4.48 -23.04
N LEU A 18 5.80 -3.72 -22.34
CA LEU A 18 6.51 -4.19 -21.17
C LEU A 18 5.44 -4.32 -20.07
N ALA A 19 5.10 -5.56 -19.72
CA ALA A 19 4.15 -5.86 -18.66
C ALA A 19 4.79 -5.55 -17.31
N LEU A 20 4.63 -4.32 -16.86
CA LEU A 20 4.94 -3.92 -15.50
C LEU A 20 3.74 -4.29 -14.60
N ALA A 21 4.08 -4.77 -13.41
CA ALA A 21 3.11 -5.28 -12.44
C ALA A 21 2.35 -4.12 -11.80
N LEU A 22 1.06 -4.33 -11.51
CA LEU A 22 0.30 -3.53 -10.55
C LEU A 22 0.82 -3.80 -9.13
N GLY A 23 2.05 -3.44 -8.83
CA GLY A 23 2.60 -3.48 -7.48
C GLY A 23 2.81 -2.07 -7.02
N ALA A 24 2.13 -1.69 -5.94
CA ALA A 24 2.58 -0.63 -5.04
C ALA A 24 4.11 -0.63 -4.91
N CYS A 25 4.70 0.56 -4.81
CA CYS A 25 6.12 0.72 -4.52
C CYS A 25 6.36 0.33 -3.05
N SER A 26 6.38 -0.97 -2.77
CA SER A 26 6.80 -1.47 -1.46
C SER A 26 8.29 -1.21 -1.27
N SER A 27 8.66 -0.87 -0.05
CA SER A 27 10.04 -0.67 0.38
C SER A 27 10.99 -1.87 0.16
N ASP A 28 10.46 -3.06 -0.11
CA ASP A 28 11.24 -4.29 -0.30
C ASP A 28 11.32 -4.74 -1.78
N SER A 29 12.49 -4.54 -2.39
CA SER A 29 12.87 -5.23 -3.64
C SER A 29 14.10 -6.09 -3.39
N ASN A 30 13.88 -7.30 -2.87
CA ASN A 30 14.92 -8.31 -2.71
C ASN A 30 15.22 -8.97 -4.07
N THR A 31 16.02 -8.32 -4.93
CA THR A 31 16.68 -9.00 -6.06
C THR A 31 18.11 -9.33 -5.65
N ASN A 32 18.32 -10.53 -5.13
CA ASN A 32 19.67 -11.07 -5.00
C ASN A 32 20.14 -11.54 -6.40
N PRO A 33 21.26 -11.05 -6.95
CA PRO A 33 21.73 -11.41 -8.27
C PRO A 33 22.60 -12.66 -8.18
N ASP A 34 22.01 -13.84 -8.08
CA ASP A 34 22.73 -15.10 -8.30
C ASP A 34 21.75 -16.25 -8.58
N ASP A 35 21.30 -16.37 -9.83
CA ASP A 35 21.01 -17.69 -10.39
C ASP A 35 21.35 -17.74 -11.88
N SER A 36 22.57 -18.18 -12.16
CA SER A 36 22.99 -18.58 -13.49
C SER A 36 22.63 -20.04 -13.73
N GLY A 37 21.48 -20.29 -14.36
CA GLY A 37 21.00 -21.61 -14.74
C GLY A 37 20.77 -21.73 -16.25
N VAL A 38 21.57 -22.58 -16.88
CA VAL A 38 21.66 -22.86 -18.33
C VAL A 38 20.53 -23.80 -18.77
N ASP A 39 19.81 -23.47 -19.85
CA ASP A 39 19.67 -24.36 -21.03
C ASP A 39 18.85 -23.72 -22.16
N GLY A 40 19.38 -23.82 -23.37
CA GLY A 40 18.77 -23.27 -24.57
C GLY A 40 17.87 -24.27 -25.30
N VAL A 41 16.78 -23.78 -25.88
CA VAL A 41 16.14 -24.42 -27.04
C VAL A 41 15.67 -23.37 -28.03
N THR A 42 15.83 -23.76 -29.28
CA THR A 42 15.73 -23.09 -30.57
C THR A 42 14.37 -22.52 -30.93
N THR A 43 14.44 -21.43 -31.69
CA THR A 43 13.38 -20.82 -32.50
C THR A 43 12.79 -21.79 -33.54
N SER A 44 11.47 -21.71 -33.73
CA SER A 44 10.85 -22.00 -35.03
C SER A 44 9.60 -21.15 -35.22
N SER A 45 9.56 -20.57 -36.40
CA SER A 45 8.61 -19.65 -36.99
C SER A 45 7.28 -20.31 -37.40
N ASP A 46 6.29 -19.44 -37.61
CA ASP A 46 5.38 -19.40 -38.78
C ASP A 46 3.86 -19.36 -38.50
N ASP A 47 3.24 -18.44 -39.26
CA ASP A 47 1.90 -18.42 -39.85
C ASP A 47 0.68 -17.86 -39.08
N ASP A 48 0.46 -16.55 -39.28
CA ASP A 48 -0.86 -15.94 -39.57
C ASP A 48 -1.30 -16.35 -41.00
N PRO A 49 -2.60 -16.52 -41.32
CA PRO A 49 -3.36 -15.36 -41.84
C PRO A 49 -4.87 -15.35 -41.53
N GLY A 50 -5.33 -14.22 -41.00
CA GLY A 50 -6.22 -13.32 -41.75
C GLY A 50 -7.72 -13.27 -41.41
N GLY A 51 -8.31 -12.07 -41.57
CA GLY A 51 -9.76 -11.94 -41.82
C GLY A 51 -10.50 -10.67 -41.39
N SER A 52 -10.29 -9.55 -42.10
CA SER A 52 -11.34 -8.77 -42.76
C SER A 52 -12.55 -8.15 -41.99
N THR A 53 -12.63 -6.81 -42.09
CA THR A 53 -13.75 -5.95 -42.58
C THR A 53 -14.85 -5.36 -41.68
N THR A 54 -14.98 -4.02 -41.87
CA THR A 54 -16.20 -3.16 -41.98
C THR A 54 -17.02 -2.88 -40.72
N GLY A 55 -17.53 -1.67 -40.45
CA GLY A 55 -17.59 -0.42 -41.20
C GLY A 55 -18.86 0.37 -40.85
N ALA A 56 -18.70 1.68 -40.69
CA ALA A 56 -19.65 2.77 -40.97
C ALA A 56 -20.89 3.04 -40.08
N GLY A 57 -21.09 4.34 -39.83
CA GLY A 57 -22.41 5.01 -39.80
C GLY A 57 -22.63 5.88 -38.54
N ASP A 58 -22.45 7.21 -38.61
CA ASP A 58 -23.50 8.22 -38.90
C ASP A 58 -24.49 8.43 -37.73
N THR A 59 -24.99 9.61 -37.34
CA THR A 59 -24.72 11.04 -37.57
C THR A 59 -25.61 11.81 -36.56
N ALA A 60 -25.24 13.07 -36.30
CA ALA A 60 -26.11 14.24 -36.11
C ALA A 60 -26.99 14.39 -34.84
N GLY A 61 -26.70 15.47 -34.10
CA GLY A 61 -27.45 16.73 -34.28
C GLY A 61 -28.38 17.16 -33.15
N GLY A 62 -28.21 18.41 -32.67
CA GLY A 62 -29.23 19.08 -31.86
C GLY A 62 -28.73 20.27 -31.03
N THR A 63 -28.62 21.43 -31.65
CA THR A 63 -28.60 22.76 -31.02
C THR A 63 -29.95 23.08 -30.35
N ASP A 64 -29.97 23.76 -29.20
CA ASP A 64 -30.60 25.10 -29.07
C ASP A 64 -30.34 25.76 -27.69
N THR A 65 -30.71 27.02 -27.63
CA THR A 65 -30.30 28.18 -26.85
C THR A 65 -31.16 28.48 -25.61
N GLY A 66 -30.68 29.38 -24.74
CA GLY A 66 -31.54 30.24 -23.91
C GLY A 66 -30.97 30.65 -22.55
N GLY A 67 -30.56 31.92 -22.40
CA GLY A 67 -30.14 32.50 -21.12
C GLY A 67 -31.27 33.21 -20.35
N THR A 68 -31.00 33.65 -19.13
CA THR A 68 -31.35 34.99 -18.56
C THR A 68 -30.93 35.14 -17.08
N THR A 69 -30.13 36.17 -16.82
CA THR A 69 -30.11 37.17 -15.72
C THR A 69 -30.76 36.92 -14.35
N GLY A 70 -30.02 37.28 -13.29
CA GLY A 70 -30.55 37.74 -11.99
C GLY A 70 -29.46 38.19 -10.99
N THR A 71 -29.41 39.49 -10.70
CA THR A 71 -28.58 40.19 -9.68
C THR A 71 -29.40 40.51 -8.42
N ASP A 72 -28.80 40.42 -7.22
CA ASP A 72 -28.90 41.40 -6.09
C ASP A 72 -28.04 40.90 -4.90
N THR A 73 -26.98 41.59 -4.46
CA THR A 73 -26.85 42.71 -3.48
C THR A 73 -27.18 42.41 -2.01
N GLY A 74 -26.21 42.73 -1.14
CA GLY A 74 -26.42 42.87 0.32
C GLY A 74 -25.14 42.75 1.15
N GLY A 75 -24.48 43.86 1.46
CA GLY A 75 -23.43 43.95 2.48
C GLY A 75 -23.89 44.72 3.73
N THR A 76 -23.16 44.58 4.85
CA THR A 76 -22.92 45.56 5.96
C THR A 76 -22.22 44.84 7.14
N THR A 77 -20.94 45.09 7.47
CA THR A 77 -20.31 46.10 8.38
C THR A 77 -20.35 45.81 9.89
N GLY A 78 -19.17 45.87 10.55
CA GLY A 78 -18.97 46.30 11.95
C GLY A 78 -17.84 45.57 12.71
N THR A 79 -16.59 46.07 12.70
CA THR A 79 -15.85 46.80 13.79
C THR A 79 -15.51 45.96 15.04
N ASP A 80 -14.26 45.55 15.28
CA ASP A 80 -13.06 46.28 15.77
C ASP A 80 -13.03 46.50 17.29
N THR A 81 -12.05 45.91 17.99
CA THR A 81 -11.22 46.50 19.08
C THR A 81 -10.18 45.47 19.55
N GLY A 82 -8.89 45.79 19.41
CA GLY A 82 -7.78 45.01 19.97
C GLY A 82 -7.35 45.41 21.39
N THR A 83 -6.40 44.67 21.97
CA THR A 83 -5.20 45.21 22.66
C THR A 83 -4.22 44.09 23.05
N ASP A 84 -2.95 44.39 22.78
CA ASP A 84 -1.68 43.71 23.11
C ASP A 84 -1.29 43.88 24.59
N THR A 85 -0.68 42.85 25.21
CA THR A 85 0.52 42.97 26.08
C THR A 85 1.23 41.61 26.32
N GLY A 86 2.38 41.42 25.65
CA GLY A 86 3.68 40.84 26.08
C GLY A 86 3.89 39.71 27.12
N THR A 87 4.65 38.68 26.67
CA THR A 87 5.87 38.03 27.24
C THR A 87 5.84 37.06 28.45
N ASP A 88 6.18 35.79 28.13
CA ASP A 88 7.31 34.95 28.65
C ASP A 88 7.05 33.69 29.52
N THR A 89 7.84 32.66 29.19
CA THR A 89 8.26 31.41 29.86
C THR A 89 7.36 30.18 29.89
N GLY A 90 7.87 29.10 29.29
CA GLY A 90 7.23 27.80 29.20
C GLY A 90 7.23 26.95 30.46
N SER A 91 6.28 26.02 30.51
CA SER A 91 6.34 24.70 31.15
C SER A 91 5.02 24.00 30.83
N GLY A 92 5.10 22.74 30.42
CA GLY A 92 3.96 21.98 29.90
C GLY A 92 2.79 21.85 30.87
N THR A 93 1.62 22.13 30.32
CA THR A 93 0.47 21.22 30.25
C THR A 93 -0.26 21.69 29.00
N GLY A 94 -0.05 21.00 27.87
CA GLY A 94 -0.82 21.30 26.66
C GLY A 94 -2.28 21.03 26.98
N ASP A 95 -3.10 22.07 27.01
CA ASP A 95 -4.52 21.91 26.76
C ASP A 95 -4.68 21.12 25.46
N PRO A 96 -5.64 20.19 25.36
CA PRO A 96 -5.84 19.43 24.13
C PRO A 96 -6.01 20.42 22.98
N ILE A 97 -5.15 20.31 21.96
CA ILE A 97 -5.35 21.02 20.71
C ILE A 97 -6.74 20.59 20.21
N PRO A 98 -7.68 21.53 19.98
CA PRO A 98 -9.00 21.16 19.50
C PRO A 98 -8.86 20.33 18.23
N VAL A 99 -9.47 19.15 18.23
CA VAL A 99 -9.53 18.24 17.08
C VAL A 99 -10.35 18.84 15.91
N ASP A 100 -10.98 20.00 16.14
CA ASP A 100 -12.10 20.56 15.39
C ASP A 100 -11.75 21.39 14.13
N ASP A 101 -10.47 21.63 13.81
CA ASP A 101 -10.10 22.55 12.72
C ASP A 101 -9.60 21.86 11.43
N VAL A 102 -9.76 20.53 11.27
CA VAL A 102 -9.45 19.88 9.98
C VAL A 102 -10.64 20.05 9.02
N PRO A 103 -10.52 20.82 7.92
CA PRO A 103 -11.59 20.94 6.95
C PRO A 103 -11.70 19.62 6.17
N ARG A 104 -12.64 18.76 6.56
CA ARG A 104 -13.09 17.61 5.77
C ARG A 104 -14.27 18.07 4.92
N ASP A 105 -14.28 17.73 3.64
CA ASP A 105 -15.12 18.35 2.60
C ASP A 105 -16.65 18.16 2.80
N ASP A 106 -17.07 17.40 3.83
CA ASP A 106 -18.47 17.03 4.02
C ASP A 106 -18.89 16.76 5.48
N THR A 107 -18.24 17.37 6.48
CA THR A 107 -18.62 17.18 7.90
C THR A 107 -20.07 17.61 8.16
N ASP A 108 -20.51 18.68 7.49
CA ASP A 108 -21.85 19.28 7.64
C ASP A 108 -23.00 18.39 7.12
N ASN A 109 -22.73 17.37 6.28
CA ASN A 109 -23.75 16.44 5.76
C ASN A 109 -23.56 14.99 6.19
N LEU A 110 -22.77 14.74 7.23
CA LEU A 110 -22.69 13.41 7.83
C LEU A 110 -24.07 12.96 8.38
N PRO A 111 -24.54 11.74 8.07
CA PRO A 111 -25.69 11.18 8.78
C PRO A 111 -25.37 11.01 10.28
N PRO A 112 -26.36 10.76 11.15
CA PRO A 112 -26.05 10.35 12.52
C PRO A 112 -25.21 9.06 12.53
N PRO A 113 -24.21 8.93 13.43
CA PRO A 113 -23.41 7.72 13.52
C PRO A 113 -24.27 6.51 13.85
N SER A 114 -23.95 5.38 13.23
CA SER A 114 -24.63 4.10 13.38
C SER A 114 -23.61 2.98 13.57
N VAL A 115 -23.46 2.52 14.81
CA VAL A 115 -22.59 1.38 15.14
C VAL A 115 -23.13 0.11 14.47
N PRO A 116 -22.31 -0.64 13.71
CA PRO A 116 -22.75 -1.87 13.07
C PRO A 116 -22.98 -2.99 14.10
N GLU A 117 -24.12 -3.67 14.02
CA GLU A 117 -24.40 -4.82 14.88
C GLU A 117 -23.50 -6.01 14.50
N LEU A 118 -22.93 -6.67 15.52
CA LEU A 118 -22.23 -7.94 15.34
C LEU A 118 -23.22 -9.00 14.84
N PRO A 119 -22.84 -9.84 13.85
CA PRO A 119 -23.69 -10.93 13.38
C PRO A 119 -24.06 -11.92 14.51
N ASP A 120 -23.12 -12.17 15.42
CA ASP A 120 -23.33 -12.92 16.65
C ASP A 120 -22.67 -12.16 17.82
N PRO A 121 -23.44 -11.40 18.61
CA PRO A 121 -22.90 -10.65 19.74
C PRO A 121 -22.50 -11.55 20.93
N ASP A 122 -22.95 -12.81 20.94
CA ASP A 122 -22.64 -13.79 21.99
C ASP A 122 -21.44 -14.68 21.61
N ALA A 123 -20.88 -14.49 20.40
CA ALA A 123 -19.70 -15.22 19.96
C ALA A 123 -18.51 -14.98 20.90
N ALA A 124 -17.78 -16.05 21.20
CA ALA A 124 -16.54 -15.93 21.95
C ALA A 124 -15.54 -15.05 21.16
N PRO A 125 -14.75 -14.19 21.84
CA PRO A 125 -13.73 -13.41 21.17
C PRO A 125 -12.73 -14.30 20.42
N ILE A 126 -12.34 -13.87 19.23
CA ILE A 126 -11.24 -14.46 18.48
C ILE A 126 -10.00 -14.46 19.39
N PRO A 127 -9.39 -15.62 19.65
CA PRO A 127 -8.20 -15.70 20.49
C PRO A 127 -7.08 -14.83 19.95
N SER A 128 -6.27 -14.28 20.86
CA SER A 128 -5.02 -13.62 20.50
C SER A 128 -4.06 -14.65 19.92
N PRO A 129 -3.19 -14.25 18.97
CA PRO A 129 -1.97 -15.00 18.67
C PRO A 129 -1.17 -15.30 19.95
N ASP A 130 -0.40 -16.38 19.93
CA ASP A 130 0.51 -16.75 21.03
C ASP A 130 1.49 -15.60 21.27
N SER A 131 1.70 -15.22 22.54
CA SER A 131 2.63 -14.15 22.89
C SER A 131 4.08 -14.47 22.53
N GLU A 132 4.41 -15.74 22.33
CA GLU A 132 5.73 -16.20 21.90
C GLU A 132 5.79 -16.49 20.39
N ASP A 133 4.71 -16.23 19.64
CA ASP A 133 4.58 -16.44 18.20
C ASP A 133 3.45 -15.57 17.63
N PHE A 134 3.64 -14.24 17.66
CA PHE A 134 2.58 -13.27 17.36
C PHE A 134 2.02 -13.38 15.95
N PHE A 135 2.82 -13.89 15.02
CA PHE A 135 2.49 -13.97 13.60
C PHE A 135 2.34 -15.42 13.11
N GLY A 136 2.39 -16.40 14.03
CA GLY A 136 2.07 -17.79 13.72
C GLY A 136 3.14 -18.54 12.93
N ALA A 137 4.42 -18.18 13.03
CA ALA A 137 5.51 -18.86 12.33
C ALA A 137 5.61 -20.35 12.69
N ARG A 138 5.20 -20.74 13.91
CA ARG A 138 5.17 -22.16 14.34
C ARG A 138 3.96 -22.92 13.82
N LEU A 139 2.96 -22.21 13.28
CA LEU A 139 1.78 -22.82 12.66
C LEU A 139 2.10 -23.35 11.25
N GLU A 140 3.27 -23.01 10.68
CA GLU A 140 3.72 -23.52 9.38
C GLU A 140 4.46 -24.86 9.45
N ILE A 141 4.36 -25.57 10.58
CA ILE A 141 5.06 -26.83 10.80
C ILE A 141 4.04 -27.97 10.84
N ASP A 142 4.22 -28.95 9.95
CA ASP A 142 3.61 -30.27 10.09
C ASP A 142 4.61 -31.26 10.69
N ASP A 143 4.34 -31.72 11.91
CA ASP A 143 5.16 -32.71 12.63
C ASP A 143 4.81 -34.18 12.27
N GLU A 144 3.74 -34.42 11.51
CA GLU A 144 3.32 -35.77 11.12
C GLU A 144 4.26 -36.36 10.08
N GLN A 145 4.70 -37.59 10.35
CA GLN A 145 5.60 -38.30 9.45
C GLN A 145 4.82 -38.84 8.24
N PRO A 146 5.35 -38.70 7.02
CA PRO A 146 4.71 -39.23 5.83
C PRO A 146 4.65 -40.76 5.87
N VAL A 147 3.64 -41.33 5.21
CA VAL A 147 3.42 -42.77 5.13
C VAL A 147 3.91 -43.28 3.78
N ALA A 148 4.84 -44.23 3.78
CA ALA A 148 5.46 -44.71 2.55
C ALA A 148 4.44 -45.22 1.50
N GLY A 149 4.45 -44.62 0.31
CA GLY A 149 3.51 -44.89 -0.79
C GLY A 149 2.05 -44.55 -0.47
N GLY A 150 1.84 -43.71 0.55
CA GLY A 150 0.55 -43.17 0.96
C GLY A 150 0.26 -41.84 0.26
N ALA A 151 -0.87 -41.24 0.61
CA ALA A 151 -1.14 -39.85 0.23
C ALA A 151 -0.36 -38.89 1.15
N PRO A 152 -0.23 -37.61 0.77
CA PRO A 152 0.29 -36.58 1.66
C PRO A 152 -0.46 -36.55 2.98
N THR A 153 0.20 -36.03 4.00
CA THR A 153 -0.45 -35.67 5.26
C THR A 153 -1.61 -34.69 5.02
N LYS A 154 -2.62 -34.76 5.88
CA LYS A 154 -3.76 -33.83 5.86
C LYS A 154 -3.24 -32.41 6.13
N PRO A 155 -3.53 -31.39 5.29
CA PRO A 155 -3.14 -30.00 5.57
C PRO A 155 -3.63 -29.55 6.95
N LYS A 156 -2.74 -28.91 7.71
CA LYS A 156 -2.99 -28.48 9.10
C LYS A 156 -2.98 -26.97 9.22
N ASN A 157 -3.52 -26.49 10.33
CA ASN A 157 -3.50 -25.08 10.70
C ASN A 157 -4.08 -24.16 9.60
N LEU A 158 -5.07 -24.64 8.83
CA LEU A 158 -5.81 -23.80 7.91
C LEU A 158 -6.43 -22.64 8.70
N ARG A 159 -6.04 -21.43 8.35
CA ARG A 159 -6.37 -20.21 9.11
C ARG A 159 -6.54 -19.01 8.20
N LEU A 160 -7.19 -17.99 8.75
CA LEU A 160 -7.29 -16.67 8.15
C LEU A 160 -6.09 -15.83 8.61
N ASP A 161 -5.37 -15.23 7.66
CA ASP A 161 -4.30 -14.28 7.94
C ASP A 161 -4.83 -12.83 7.83
N LEU A 162 -5.55 -12.48 6.75
CA LEU A 162 -6.20 -11.17 6.54
C LEU A 162 -7.51 -11.31 5.75
N VAL A 163 -8.50 -10.46 6.02
CA VAL A 163 -9.75 -10.35 5.25
C VAL A 163 -10.13 -8.89 5.00
N SER A 164 -10.63 -8.62 3.80
CA SER A 164 -11.25 -7.36 3.40
C SER A 164 -12.71 -7.60 2.95
N ASN A 165 -13.30 -6.63 2.25
CA ASN A 165 -14.65 -6.71 1.70
C ASN A 165 -14.78 -7.77 0.59
N ASP A 166 -13.77 -7.92 -0.25
CA ASP A 166 -13.83 -8.71 -1.49
C ASP A 166 -12.62 -9.63 -1.71
N TRP A 167 -11.72 -9.74 -0.72
CA TRP A 167 -10.62 -10.69 -0.73
C TRP A 167 -10.30 -11.21 0.67
N ALA A 168 -9.73 -12.41 0.73
CA ALA A 168 -9.24 -13.00 1.97
C ALA A 168 -7.94 -13.77 1.73
N GLU A 169 -6.97 -13.57 2.60
CA GLU A 169 -5.70 -14.30 2.64
C GLU A 169 -5.79 -15.42 3.68
N ILE A 170 -5.61 -16.65 3.20
CA ILE A 170 -5.64 -17.87 4.00
C ILE A 170 -4.29 -18.58 3.90
N ASN A 171 -3.94 -19.32 4.95
CA ASN A 171 -2.65 -20.00 5.06
C ASN A 171 -2.82 -21.34 5.78
N TRP A 172 -1.94 -22.31 5.49
CA TRP A 172 -1.89 -23.62 6.12
C TRP A 172 -0.44 -24.14 6.18
N ALA A 173 -0.18 -25.06 7.10
CA ALA A 173 1.09 -25.75 7.18
C ALA A 173 1.33 -26.62 5.93
N PRO A 174 2.51 -26.57 5.30
CA PRO A 174 2.86 -27.47 4.20
C PRO A 174 2.68 -28.94 4.60
N ALA A 175 2.00 -29.71 3.76
CA ALA A 175 1.84 -31.14 3.96
C ALA A 175 3.15 -31.89 3.70
N ASN A 176 3.48 -32.85 4.57
CA ASN A 176 4.55 -33.81 4.38
C ASN A 176 4.11 -34.98 3.49
N ASP A 177 5.03 -35.47 2.66
CA ASP A 177 4.85 -36.66 1.82
C ASP A 177 6.17 -37.46 1.72
N ASP A 178 6.13 -38.74 1.33
CA ASP A 178 7.34 -39.56 1.12
C ASP A 178 7.94 -39.42 -0.29
N GLY A 179 7.22 -38.75 -1.20
CA GLY A 179 7.67 -38.17 -2.45
C GLY A 179 7.64 -36.64 -2.41
N GLU A 180 6.83 -36.03 -3.26
CA GLU A 180 6.66 -34.58 -3.42
C GLU A 180 5.18 -34.21 -3.45
N VAL A 181 4.78 -33.20 -2.66
CA VAL A 181 3.48 -32.53 -2.82
C VAL A 181 3.55 -31.61 -4.03
N VAL A 182 2.67 -31.82 -5.01
CA VAL A 182 2.69 -31.09 -6.29
C VAL A 182 1.50 -30.16 -6.49
N GLN A 183 0.45 -30.29 -5.67
CA GLN A 183 -0.77 -29.48 -5.77
C GLN A 183 -1.48 -29.38 -4.43
N TYR A 184 -2.10 -28.22 -4.19
CA TYR A 184 -3.14 -28.05 -3.18
C TYR A 184 -4.47 -27.72 -3.87
N ASN A 185 -5.55 -28.37 -3.43
CA ASN A 185 -6.91 -27.99 -3.81
C ASN A 185 -7.55 -27.22 -2.66
N ILE A 186 -8.05 -26.02 -2.95
CA ILE A 186 -8.81 -25.20 -2.00
C ILE A 186 -10.28 -25.26 -2.42
N TYR A 187 -11.11 -25.80 -1.55
CA TYR A 187 -12.54 -25.97 -1.75
C TYR A 187 -13.30 -24.87 -1.02
N ARG A 188 -14.18 -24.15 -1.71
CA ARG A 188 -15.13 -23.22 -1.09
C ARG A 188 -16.53 -23.80 -1.12
N ASN A 189 -17.30 -23.62 -0.05
CA ASN A 189 -18.60 -24.28 0.15
C ASN A 189 -19.70 -23.93 -0.88
N ASP A 190 -19.49 -22.91 -1.71
CA ASP A 190 -20.37 -22.56 -2.84
C ASP A 190 -20.05 -23.35 -4.13
N GLY A 191 -19.09 -24.27 -4.07
CA GLY A 191 -18.71 -25.16 -5.16
C GLY A 191 -17.54 -24.68 -6.00
N VAL A 192 -16.89 -23.57 -5.63
CA VAL A 192 -15.64 -23.14 -6.25
C VAL A 192 -14.48 -24.02 -5.77
N THR A 193 -13.57 -24.35 -6.67
CA THR A 193 -12.34 -25.08 -6.35
C THR A 193 -11.17 -24.39 -7.03
N TYR A 194 -10.14 -24.09 -6.25
CA TYR A 194 -8.90 -23.48 -6.71
C TYR A 194 -7.79 -24.52 -6.68
N GLU A 195 -6.99 -24.59 -7.73
CA GLU A 195 -5.85 -25.49 -7.84
C GLU A 195 -4.56 -24.66 -7.78
N VAL A 196 -3.77 -24.86 -6.73
CA VAL A 196 -2.48 -24.19 -6.53
C VAL A 196 -1.38 -25.21 -6.78
N ARG A 197 -0.48 -24.92 -7.72
CA ARG A 197 0.62 -25.81 -8.12
C ARG A 197 1.93 -25.05 -8.25
N GLY A 198 3.04 -25.69 -7.85
CA GLY A 198 4.38 -25.11 -7.99
C GLY A 198 4.93 -25.10 -9.42
N ASP A 199 4.33 -25.87 -10.33
CA ASP A 199 4.72 -25.94 -11.76
C ASP A 199 3.90 -25.02 -12.66
N GLN A 200 3.01 -24.20 -12.09
CA GLN A 200 2.16 -23.29 -12.85
C GLN A 200 2.97 -22.08 -13.37
N THR A 201 2.83 -21.76 -14.66
CA THR A 201 3.65 -20.73 -15.33
C THR A 201 2.84 -19.68 -16.08
N ASP A 202 3.16 -18.40 -15.89
CA ASP A 202 2.56 -17.21 -16.52
C ASP A 202 3.55 -16.42 -17.37
N THR A 203 3.08 -15.84 -18.47
CA THR A 203 3.92 -14.95 -19.28
C THR A 203 4.03 -13.55 -18.68
N ASN A 204 3.09 -13.16 -17.82
CA ASN A 204 3.20 -11.95 -17.01
C ASN A 204 4.09 -12.22 -15.80
N GLY A 205 5.25 -11.55 -15.73
CA GLY A 205 6.22 -11.77 -14.65
C GLY A 205 5.69 -11.40 -13.27
N GLY A 206 4.78 -10.43 -13.15
CA GLY A 206 4.12 -10.10 -11.88
C GLY A 206 3.19 -11.21 -11.41
N THR A 207 2.38 -11.75 -12.31
CA THR A 207 1.52 -12.91 -12.04
C THR A 207 2.34 -14.16 -11.71
N GLN A 208 3.46 -14.40 -12.41
CA GLN A 208 4.37 -15.51 -12.09
C GLN A 208 4.92 -15.40 -10.67
N ARG A 209 5.46 -14.22 -10.30
CA ARG A 209 5.99 -14.00 -8.94
C ARG A 209 4.92 -14.25 -7.87
N GLU A 210 3.66 -13.90 -8.15
CA GLU A 210 2.55 -14.17 -7.23
C GLU A 210 2.27 -15.66 -7.08
N ILE A 211 2.28 -16.43 -8.19
CA ILE A 211 2.15 -17.90 -8.16
C ILE A 211 3.28 -18.52 -7.33
N ASP A 212 4.53 -18.11 -7.60
CA ASP A 212 5.71 -18.61 -6.89
C ASP A 212 5.62 -18.30 -5.39
N LYS A 213 5.13 -17.09 -5.04
CA LYS A 213 4.92 -16.65 -3.67
C LYS A 213 3.87 -17.52 -2.95
N ILE A 214 2.69 -17.69 -3.57
CA ILE A 214 1.58 -18.53 -3.06
C ILE A 214 2.10 -19.94 -2.78
N TRP A 215 2.85 -20.53 -3.71
CA TRP A 215 3.42 -21.87 -3.53
C TRP A 215 4.47 -21.91 -2.42
N LYS A 216 5.43 -20.98 -2.41
CA LYS A 216 6.53 -20.92 -1.43
C LYS A 216 6.05 -20.74 0.01
N THR A 217 4.91 -20.07 0.20
CA THR A 217 4.37 -19.71 1.53
C THR A 217 3.13 -20.52 1.93
N THR A 218 2.73 -21.53 1.13
CA THR A 218 1.52 -22.35 1.36
C THR A 218 0.30 -21.55 1.80
N SER A 219 0.04 -20.50 1.02
CA SER A 219 -1.00 -19.53 1.29
C SER A 219 -1.76 -19.21 0.02
N PHE A 220 -2.92 -18.58 0.16
CA PHE A 220 -3.80 -18.29 -0.96
C PHE A 220 -4.60 -17.02 -0.69
N ILE A 221 -4.78 -16.18 -1.71
CA ILE A 221 -5.68 -15.03 -1.66
C ILE A 221 -6.89 -15.34 -2.53
N ASP A 222 -8.05 -15.54 -1.89
CA ASP A 222 -9.32 -15.64 -2.61
C ASP A 222 -9.63 -14.25 -3.18
N CYS A 223 -9.56 -14.13 -4.51
CA CYS A 223 -9.73 -12.92 -5.28
C CYS A 223 -8.63 -11.85 -5.15
N ASN A 224 -7.38 -12.21 -5.47
CA ASN A 224 -6.36 -11.21 -5.84
C ASN A 224 -6.60 -10.66 -7.26
N TYR A 225 -7.43 -9.62 -7.37
CA TYR A 225 -7.80 -8.96 -8.64
C TYR A 225 -6.66 -8.17 -9.31
N THR A 226 -5.52 -7.98 -8.64
CA THR A 226 -4.37 -7.25 -9.21
C THR A 226 -3.44 -8.13 -10.04
N ARG A 227 -3.60 -9.45 -9.98
CA ARG A 227 -2.68 -10.42 -10.59
C ARG A 227 -3.35 -11.42 -11.52
N PHE A 228 -4.61 -11.72 -11.27
CA PHE A 228 -5.30 -12.82 -11.93
C PHE A 228 -6.66 -12.39 -12.46
N SER A 229 -6.89 -12.65 -13.75
CA SER A 229 -8.18 -12.44 -14.40
C SER A 229 -8.88 -13.74 -14.78
N ASP A 230 -8.13 -14.81 -15.04
CA ASP A 230 -8.66 -16.11 -15.48
C ASP A 230 -7.88 -17.33 -14.95
N ARG A 231 -6.95 -17.12 -14.02
CA ARG A 231 -5.99 -18.12 -13.57
C ARG A 231 -5.87 -18.13 -12.06
N LEU A 232 -5.80 -19.32 -11.45
CA LEU A 232 -6.05 -19.54 -10.02
C LEU A 232 -7.47 -19.14 -9.62
N HIS A 233 -7.90 -17.92 -9.91
CA HIS A 233 -9.27 -17.44 -9.76
C HIS A 233 -9.68 -16.51 -10.91
N ASN A 234 -10.99 -16.31 -11.01
CA ASN A 234 -11.61 -15.26 -11.81
C ASN A 234 -12.56 -14.51 -10.88
N CYS A 235 -12.12 -13.34 -10.42
CA CYS A 235 -12.85 -12.50 -9.47
C CYS A 235 -14.23 -12.08 -9.97
N ASP A 236 -14.38 -11.82 -11.26
CA ASP A 236 -15.65 -11.35 -11.85
C ASP A 236 -16.74 -12.42 -11.80
N VAL A 237 -16.36 -13.69 -11.73
CA VAL A 237 -17.28 -14.84 -11.73
C VAL A 237 -17.42 -15.47 -10.36
N ASN A 238 -16.30 -15.66 -9.66
CA ASN A 238 -16.20 -16.42 -8.42
C ASN A 238 -15.73 -15.57 -7.23
N GLY A 239 -15.65 -14.25 -7.38
CA GLY A 239 -15.27 -13.35 -6.29
C GLY A 239 -16.19 -13.52 -5.08
N PRO A 240 -15.63 -13.50 -3.85
CA PRO A 240 -16.44 -13.51 -2.65
C PRO A 240 -17.25 -12.21 -2.54
N VAL A 241 -18.42 -12.30 -1.92
CA VAL A 241 -19.35 -11.16 -1.80
C VAL A 241 -19.18 -10.49 -0.42
N PRO A 242 -19.07 -9.14 -0.38
CA PRO A 242 -19.02 -8.40 0.87
C PRO A 242 -20.16 -8.73 1.83
N GLY A 243 -19.81 -9.05 3.08
CA GLY A 243 -20.75 -9.41 4.14
C GLY A 243 -21.22 -10.87 4.15
N GLU A 244 -20.86 -11.68 3.16
CA GLU A 244 -21.18 -13.11 3.13
C GLU A 244 -20.11 -13.94 3.86
N THR A 245 -20.51 -15.13 4.30
CA THR A 245 -19.61 -16.10 4.95
C THR A 245 -19.40 -17.31 4.05
N TYR A 246 -18.13 -17.64 3.81
CA TYR A 246 -17.73 -18.84 3.07
C TYR A 246 -16.94 -19.78 3.98
N THR A 247 -16.99 -21.08 3.67
CA THR A 247 -16.19 -22.09 4.36
C THR A 247 -15.19 -22.70 3.39
N TYR A 248 -13.94 -22.80 3.83
CA TYR A 248 -12.81 -23.28 3.07
C TYR A 248 -12.26 -24.58 3.67
N GLU A 249 -11.86 -25.50 2.80
CA GLU A 249 -11.13 -26.71 3.14
C GLU A 249 -9.99 -26.91 2.14
N VAL A 250 -8.87 -27.51 2.57
CA VAL A 250 -7.70 -27.72 1.71
C VAL A 250 -7.28 -29.19 1.71
N SER A 251 -6.98 -29.77 0.55
CA SER A 251 -6.29 -31.05 0.40
C SER A 251 -4.96 -30.87 -0.33
N ALA A 252 -4.08 -31.88 -0.23
CA ALA A 252 -2.79 -31.94 -0.89
C ALA A 252 -2.71 -33.18 -1.79
N ILE A 253 -2.03 -33.06 -2.93
CA ILE A 253 -1.84 -34.13 -3.91
C ILE A 253 -0.35 -34.35 -4.14
N ASP A 254 0.09 -35.61 -4.13
CA ASP A 254 1.48 -35.99 -4.40
C ASP A 254 1.77 -36.20 -5.90
N ASN A 255 3.05 -36.45 -6.22
CA ASN A 255 3.52 -36.75 -7.57
C ASN A 255 3.01 -38.10 -8.14
N ASP A 256 2.38 -38.95 -7.34
CA ASP A 256 1.77 -40.22 -7.74
C ASP A 256 0.24 -40.09 -7.95
N GLY A 257 -0.32 -38.92 -7.66
CA GLY A 257 -1.74 -38.59 -7.79
C GLY A 257 -2.61 -39.03 -6.62
N ASN A 258 -2.02 -39.36 -5.47
CA ASN A 258 -2.79 -39.61 -4.25
C ASN A 258 -3.18 -38.28 -3.60
N GLU A 259 -4.44 -38.16 -3.21
CA GLU A 259 -4.98 -36.98 -2.53
C GLU A 259 -5.17 -37.25 -1.03
N SER A 260 -4.75 -36.31 -0.19
CA SER A 260 -4.92 -36.38 1.25
C SER A 260 -6.37 -36.13 1.68
N PRO A 261 -6.76 -36.51 2.93
CA PRO A 261 -7.98 -35.98 3.52
C PRO A 261 -7.94 -34.45 3.61
N VAL A 262 -9.09 -33.81 3.43
CA VAL A 262 -9.21 -32.35 3.57
C VAL A 262 -8.89 -31.88 5.00
N SER A 263 -8.43 -30.63 5.13
CA SER A 263 -8.13 -29.89 6.36
C SER A 263 -9.30 -29.86 7.35
N GLU A 264 -9.10 -29.28 8.54
CA GLU A 264 -10.27 -28.77 9.28
C GLU A 264 -10.84 -27.54 8.54
N PRO A 265 -12.16 -27.32 8.56
CA PRO A 265 -12.78 -26.23 7.81
C PRO A 265 -12.50 -24.87 8.46
N LEU A 266 -12.26 -23.85 7.63
CA LEU A 266 -12.13 -22.45 8.02
C LEU A 266 -13.35 -21.67 7.54
N SER A 267 -14.04 -20.98 8.45
CA SER A 267 -15.11 -20.04 8.07
C SER A 267 -14.59 -18.62 8.02
N VAL A 268 -14.78 -17.93 6.90
CA VAL A 268 -14.37 -16.54 6.68
C VAL A 268 -15.61 -15.72 6.36
N THR A 269 -15.83 -14.65 7.14
CA THR A 269 -16.86 -13.65 6.85
C THR A 269 -16.20 -12.45 6.22
N PHE A 270 -16.56 -12.16 4.98
CA PHE A 270 -16.04 -11.01 4.24
C PHE A 270 -16.63 -9.73 4.81
N LEU A 271 -15.81 -8.68 4.87
CA LEU A 271 -16.24 -7.43 5.45
C LEU A 271 -17.29 -6.77 4.55
N LYS A 272 -18.15 -5.92 5.11
CA LYS A 272 -18.94 -4.99 4.29
C LYS A 272 -18.01 -3.92 3.71
N GLU A 273 -18.39 -3.35 2.59
CA GLU A 273 -17.66 -2.26 1.90
C GLU A 273 -17.27 -1.10 2.82
N ARG A 274 -18.15 -0.75 3.76
CA ARG A 274 -17.92 0.28 4.77
C ARG A 274 -18.60 -0.10 6.06
N ASN A 275 -18.07 0.41 7.16
CA ASN A 275 -18.56 0.27 8.52
C ASN A 275 -18.88 -1.19 8.86
N ALA A 276 -18.01 -2.12 8.45
CA ALA A 276 -18.28 -3.52 8.71
C ALA A 276 -18.11 -3.81 10.22
N PRO A 277 -18.98 -4.65 10.80
CA PRO A 277 -18.83 -5.06 12.20
C PRO A 277 -17.46 -5.71 12.41
N VAL A 278 -16.74 -5.27 13.44
CA VAL A 278 -15.45 -5.85 13.82
C VAL A 278 -15.71 -6.89 14.91
N PRO A 279 -15.43 -8.19 14.69
CA PRO A 279 -15.71 -9.22 15.70
C PRO A 279 -14.97 -8.92 17.01
N LEU A 280 -15.42 -9.51 18.12
CA LEU A 280 -14.63 -9.44 19.35
C LEU A 280 -13.32 -10.21 19.14
N TYR A 281 -12.20 -9.62 19.56
CA TYR A 281 -10.88 -10.24 19.50
C TYR A 281 -10.04 -9.87 20.72
N ARG A 282 -9.04 -10.71 20.99
CA ARG A 282 -8.00 -10.45 21.99
C ARG A 282 -6.72 -10.02 21.31
N ASP A 283 -6.00 -9.11 21.95
CA ASP A 283 -4.66 -8.70 21.52
C ASP A 283 -3.80 -8.38 22.76
N PRO A 284 -2.50 -8.70 22.78
CA PRO A 284 -1.64 -8.49 23.96
C PRO A 284 -1.53 -7.03 24.39
N TYR A 285 -1.67 -6.09 23.44
CA TYR A 285 -1.60 -4.66 23.69
C TYR A 285 -2.97 -4.04 23.97
N LYS A 286 -4.05 -4.81 23.86
CA LYS A 286 -5.43 -4.37 24.04
C LYS A 286 -6.00 -4.92 25.34
N SER A 287 -6.63 -4.06 26.14
CA SER A 287 -7.38 -4.51 27.32
C SER A 287 -8.59 -5.37 26.91
N ASP A 288 -8.91 -6.40 27.70
CA ASP A 288 -10.15 -7.19 27.53
C ASP A 288 -11.43 -6.35 27.68
N GLN A 289 -11.32 -5.14 28.27
CA GLN A 289 -12.44 -4.20 28.41
C GLN A 289 -12.48 -3.15 27.29
N ASP A 290 -11.46 -3.10 26.44
CA ASP A 290 -11.42 -2.17 25.31
C ASP A 290 -12.35 -2.67 24.21
N THR A 291 -13.36 -1.89 23.87
CA THR A 291 -14.41 -2.22 22.89
C THR A 291 -14.60 -1.10 21.88
N PHE A 292 -13.62 -0.19 21.77
CA PHE A 292 -13.70 1.00 20.92
C PHE A 292 -14.20 0.68 19.50
N VAL A 293 -13.56 -0.27 18.81
CA VAL A 293 -13.90 -0.63 17.43
C VAL A 293 -15.23 -1.39 17.28
N GLN A 294 -15.82 -1.86 18.39
CA GLN A 294 -17.15 -2.48 18.42
C GLN A 294 -18.27 -1.48 18.76
N GLU A 295 -17.95 -0.40 19.46
CA GLU A 295 -18.93 0.56 19.99
C GLU A 295 -18.99 1.89 19.23
N HIS A 296 -18.14 2.06 18.20
CA HIS A 296 -18.09 3.27 17.38
C HIS A 296 -18.43 2.99 15.90
N ASP A 297 -19.02 3.99 15.25
CA ASP A 297 -19.17 4.02 13.80
C ASP A 297 -17.85 4.48 13.18
N LEU A 298 -17.12 3.58 12.51
CA LEU A 298 -15.81 3.89 11.93
C LEU A 298 -15.91 4.38 10.48
N SER A 299 -17.10 4.66 9.95
CA SER A 299 -17.26 5.08 8.55
C SER A 299 -16.80 6.50 8.25
N ALA A 300 -16.68 7.33 9.29
CA ALA A 300 -16.18 8.69 9.19
C ALA A 300 -15.36 9.05 10.42
N VAL A 301 -14.24 9.74 10.22
CA VAL A 301 -13.30 10.09 11.29
C VAL A 301 -13.94 10.99 12.35
N ASP A 302 -14.86 11.87 11.94
CA ASP A 302 -15.57 12.81 12.84
C ASP A 302 -16.45 12.11 13.90
N TYR A 303 -16.74 10.81 13.75
CA TYR A 303 -17.56 10.08 14.71
C TYR A 303 -16.80 9.54 15.91
N TRP A 304 -15.46 9.57 15.89
CA TRP A 304 -14.65 8.87 16.89
C TRP A 304 -13.30 9.53 17.20
N ILE A 305 -12.88 10.55 16.45
CA ILE A 305 -11.57 11.19 16.66
C ILE A 305 -11.47 11.93 18.00
N ASP A 306 -12.60 12.26 18.62
CA ASP A 306 -12.67 12.86 19.96
C ASP A 306 -12.24 11.90 21.09
N GLU A 307 -12.20 10.59 20.81
CA GLU A 307 -11.63 9.57 21.69
C GLU A 307 -10.09 9.44 21.57
N PHE A 308 -9.46 10.24 20.71
CA PHE A 308 -8.03 10.22 20.46
C PHE A 308 -7.40 11.57 20.78
N ASP A 309 -6.16 11.53 21.28
CA ASP A 309 -5.36 12.73 21.48
C ASP A 309 -4.22 12.81 20.46
N LEU A 310 -3.93 14.02 20.00
CA LEU A 310 -2.76 14.30 19.18
C LEU A 310 -1.48 14.00 19.97
N VAL A 311 -0.64 13.10 19.45
CA VAL A 311 0.63 12.69 20.07
C VAL A 311 1.86 13.11 19.27
N PHE A 312 1.68 13.38 17.97
CA PHE A 312 2.70 13.90 17.08
C PHE A 312 2.01 14.73 16.00
N GLY A 313 2.63 15.84 15.62
CA GLY A 313 2.12 16.67 14.54
C GLY A 313 3.19 17.59 13.99
N ASP A 314 3.15 17.83 12.70
CA ASP A 314 3.87 18.90 12.04
C ASP A 314 2.95 19.66 11.10
N GLU A 315 2.82 20.96 11.32
CA GLU A 315 1.99 21.89 10.54
C GLU A 315 2.80 22.57 9.42
N PHE A 316 4.11 22.34 9.37
CA PHE A 316 5.01 22.91 8.35
C PHE A 316 4.97 24.44 8.18
N ASP A 317 4.49 25.18 9.19
CA ASP A 317 4.52 26.65 9.27
C ASP A 317 5.96 27.22 9.35
N GLY A 318 6.94 26.34 9.59
CA GLY A 318 8.36 26.68 9.63
C GLY A 318 8.95 27.04 8.26
N GLY A 319 10.22 27.46 8.26
CA GLY A 319 10.97 27.74 7.03
C GLY A 319 11.96 26.64 6.63
N GLU A 320 12.02 25.54 7.39
CA GLU A 320 12.94 24.42 7.21
C GLU A 320 12.34 23.14 7.80
N ILE A 321 12.90 21.98 7.41
CA ILE A 321 12.53 20.69 7.98
C ILE A 321 12.94 20.64 9.45
N ASP A 322 11.98 20.37 10.35
CA ASP A 322 12.26 20.24 11.78
C ASP A 322 13.11 18.98 12.07
N PRO A 323 14.40 19.12 12.45
CA PRO A 323 15.27 17.97 12.68
C PRO A 323 14.92 17.19 13.96
N GLU A 324 14.07 17.73 14.84
CA GLU A 324 13.55 17.03 16.01
C GLU A 324 12.42 16.05 15.64
N LYS A 325 11.79 16.23 14.49
CA LYS A 325 10.69 15.38 13.99
C LYS A 325 11.09 14.49 12.83
N TRP A 326 11.98 14.97 11.95
CA TRP A 326 12.24 14.34 10.66
C TRP A 326 13.72 14.17 10.36
N GLN A 327 14.03 13.11 9.63
CA GLN A 327 15.21 12.98 8.80
C GLN A 327 14.88 13.23 7.35
N THR A 328 15.84 13.77 6.60
CA THR A 328 15.76 13.90 5.13
C THR A 328 16.40 12.71 4.39
N THR A 329 16.40 11.54 5.02
CA THR A 329 16.83 10.27 4.44
C THR A 329 15.78 9.20 4.71
N LEU A 330 15.84 8.08 3.98
CA LEU A 330 15.00 6.91 4.21
C LEU A 330 15.70 5.93 5.18
N THR A 331 14.97 4.95 5.67
CA THR A 331 15.47 3.97 6.65
C THR A 331 16.65 3.13 6.15
N TRP A 332 16.71 2.88 4.84
CA TRP A 332 17.81 2.21 4.13
C TRP A 332 18.91 3.15 3.62
N GLY A 333 18.73 4.46 3.78
CA GLY A 333 19.71 5.48 3.41
C GLY A 333 19.90 5.68 1.90
N ASP A 334 20.92 6.47 1.57
CA ASP A 334 21.16 7.02 0.23
C ASP A 334 21.83 6.05 -0.77
N ASN A 335 22.25 4.86 -0.31
CA ASN A 335 23.02 3.89 -1.11
C ASN A 335 22.18 2.72 -1.63
N HIS A 336 20.86 2.77 -1.44
CA HIS A 336 19.95 1.72 -1.88
C HIS A 336 18.77 2.35 -2.60
N ILE A 337 18.54 1.90 -3.83
CA ILE A 337 17.45 2.34 -4.70
C ILE A 337 16.57 1.12 -4.92
N ILE A 338 15.28 1.28 -4.67
CA ILE A 338 14.26 0.24 -4.76
C ILE A 338 13.36 0.51 -5.95
N ASN A 339 12.59 -0.49 -6.37
CA ASN A 339 11.49 -0.35 -7.34
C ASN A 339 11.87 0.28 -8.68
N GLY A 340 13.15 0.27 -9.07
CA GLY A 340 13.63 0.97 -10.26
C GLY A 340 13.42 2.49 -10.23
N GLU A 341 13.34 3.08 -9.03
CA GLU A 341 13.18 4.52 -8.83
C GLU A 341 14.33 5.31 -9.48
N GLN A 342 13.98 6.43 -10.11
CA GLN A 342 14.92 7.17 -10.96
C GLN A 342 15.39 8.49 -10.32
N GLN A 343 14.92 8.82 -9.11
CA GLN A 343 15.39 9.97 -8.35
C GLN A 343 16.49 9.61 -7.33
N TYR A 344 17.36 10.57 -7.05
CA TYR A 344 18.15 10.61 -5.83
C TYR A 344 17.44 11.50 -4.80
N PHE A 345 17.09 10.94 -3.64
CA PHE A 345 16.57 11.71 -2.52
C PHE A 345 17.70 12.50 -1.85
N VAL A 346 17.62 13.83 -1.92
CA VAL A 346 18.69 14.70 -1.40
C VAL A 346 18.62 14.77 0.12
N ASN A 347 19.62 14.20 0.78
CA ASN A 347 19.78 14.23 2.22
C ASN A 347 20.37 15.58 2.69
N THR A 348 19.52 16.60 2.79
CA THR A 348 19.91 17.97 3.15
C THR A 348 20.52 18.08 4.55
N GLN A 349 20.19 17.17 5.48
CA GLN A 349 20.76 17.18 6.83
C GLN A 349 22.18 16.64 6.86
N ALA A 350 22.48 15.56 6.12
CA ALA A 350 23.84 15.01 6.04
C ALA A 350 24.71 15.73 5.01
N GLN A 351 24.10 16.32 3.98
CA GLN A 351 24.77 16.97 2.85
C GLN A 351 24.22 18.39 2.59
N PRO A 352 24.36 19.34 3.53
CA PRO A 352 23.81 20.69 3.38
C PRO A 352 24.39 21.48 2.20
N ASP A 353 25.60 21.10 1.74
CA ASP A 353 26.28 21.71 0.59
C ASP A 353 26.06 20.94 -0.74
N PHE A 354 25.05 20.05 -0.81
CA PHE A 354 24.73 19.30 -2.03
C PHE A 354 24.41 20.25 -3.20
N GLY A 355 23.83 21.42 -2.93
CA GLY A 355 23.57 22.46 -3.93
C GLY A 355 22.17 22.42 -4.53
N TYR A 356 21.31 21.56 -4.01
CA TYR A 356 19.87 21.54 -4.25
C TYR A 356 19.17 21.20 -2.93
N ASP A 357 18.06 21.88 -2.64
CA ASP A 357 17.17 21.57 -1.53
C ASP A 357 15.79 21.25 -2.13
N PRO A 358 15.27 20.03 -1.98
CA PRO A 358 13.99 19.65 -2.53
C PRO A 358 12.81 20.25 -1.74
N PHE A 359 13.03 20.78 -0.54
CA PHE A 359 11.97 21.27 0.34
C PHE A 359 11.81 22.79 0.19
N SER A 360 10.59 23.23 -0.10
CA SER A 360 10.20 24.65 -0.11
C SER A 360 9.07 24.89 0.87
N PHE A 361 9.03 26.06 1.50
CA PHE A 361 8.03 26.40 2.51
C PHE A 361 7.25 27.64 2.08
N THR A 362 5.92 27.57 2.17
CA THR A 362 5.03 28.69 1.83
C THR A 362 4.81 29.64 3.01
N GLY A 363 5.14 29.17 4.23
CA GLY A 363 4.79 29.79 5.50
C GLY A 363 3.62 29.10 6.20
N ASP A 364 2.83 28.31 5.45
CA ASP A 364 1.66 27.56 5.94
C ASP A 364 1.70 26.08 5.46
N SER A 365 2.74 25.68 4.71
CA SER A 365 2.86 24.33 4.13
C SER A 365 4.29 24.05 3.65
N MET A 366 4.63 22.75 3.52
CA MET A 366 5.86 22.26 2.89
C MET A 366 5.57 21.71 1.49
N ILE A 367 6.43 21.97 0.52
CA ILE A 367 6.41 21.39 -0.82
C ILE A 367 7.68 20.54 -1.03
N VAL A 368 7.50 19.27 -1.38
CA VAL A 368 8.57 18.42 -1.92
C VAL A 368 8.62 18.64 -3.43
N ASN A 369 9.79 19.04 -3.94
CA ASN A 369 10.02 19.31 -5.36
C ASN A 369 10.91 18.23 -5.96
N ALA A 370 10.54 17.75 -7.14
CA ALA A 370 11.39 16.92 -7.99
C ALA A 370 11.80 17.65 -9.27
N VAL A 371 13.06 17.53 -9.67
CA VAL A 371 13.64 18.16 -10.88
C VAL A 371 14.64 17.22 -11.57
N PRO A 372 14.92 17.38 -12.88
CA PRO A 372 16.04 16.69 -13.52
C PRO A 372 17.36 17.07 -12.85
N ILE A 373 18.28 16.12 -12.72
CA ILE A 373 19.58 16.41 -12.09
C ILE A 373 20.40 17.39 -12.95
N PRO A 374 20.88 18.52 -12.38
CA PRO A 374 21.82 19.39 -13.07
C PRO A 374 23.17 18.70 -13.34
N ASP A 375 23.77 18.94 -14.51
CA ASP A 375 25.04 18.33 -14.93
C ASP A 375 26.17 18.52 -13.91
N GLU A 376 26.23 19.68 -13.25
CA GLU A 376 27.24 19.99 -12.23
C GLU A 376 27.08 19.18 -10.94
N LEU A 377 25.88 18.65 -10.65
CA LEU A 377 25.58 17.87 -9.44
C LEU A 377 25.76 16.37 -9.66
N ARG A 378 25.80 15.87 -10.90
CA ARG A 378 26.01 14.43 -11.19
C ARG A 378 27.26 13.86 -10.52
N THR A 379 28.33 14.65 -10.43
CA THR A 379 29.59 14.22 -9.78
C THR A 379 29.51 14.05 -8.25
N LYS A 380 28.42 14.49 -7.63
CA LYS A 380 28.15 14.35 -6.19
C LYS A 380 27.30 13.12 -5.86
N LEU A 381 26.71 12.45 -6.86
CA LEU A 381 25.86 11.30 -6.64
C LEU A 381 26.65 10.10 -6.09
N PRO A 382 26.02 9.24 -5.27
CA PRO A 382 26.63 8.03 -4.77
C PRO A 382 26.86 7.00 -5.90
N PRO A 383 27.83 6.06 -5.75
CA PRO A 383 28.14 5.07 -6.78
C PRO A 383 26.96 4.20 -7.22
N VAL A 384 25.95 3.99 -6.37
CA VAL A 384 24.75 3.21 -6.70
C VAL A 384 23.97 3.79 -7.91
N CYS A 385 24.14 5.10 -8.18
CA CYS A 385 23.54 5.78 -9.32
C CYS A 385 24.19 5.40 -10.67
N ASP A 386 25.40 4.81 -10.66
CA ASP A 386 26.09 4.34 -11.87
C ASP A 386 25.80 2.84 -12.15
N GLU A 387 25.03 2.17 -11.28
CA GLU A 387 24.69 0.76 -11.42
C GLU A 387 23.50 0.56 -12.36
N GLU A 388 23.49 -0.57 -13.09
CA GLU A 388 22.37 -0.95 -13.94
C GLU A 388 21.20 -1.44 -13.08
N ASP A 389 20.01 -0.88 -13.31
CA ASP A 389 18.80 -1.39 -12.68
C ASP A 389 18.31 -2.68 -13.34
N ALA A 390 17.73 -3.59 -12.57
CA ALA A 390 17.22 -4.87 -13.08
C ALA A 390 16.09 -4.70 -14.12
N LEU A 391 15.38 -3.57 -14.11
CA LEU A 391 14.37 -3.21 -15.09
C LEU A 391 14.94 -2.46 -16.31
N GLY A 392 16.26 -2.19 -16.32
CA GLY A 392 16.93 -1.42 -17.36
C GLY A 392 16.62 0.08 -17.33
N LEU A 393 16.17 0.59 -16.18
CA LEU A 393 15.89 2.01 -15.97
C LEU A 393 17.15 2.74 -15.51
N ASP A 394 17.35 3.96 -16.00
CA ASP A 394 18.45 4.83 -15.56
C ASP A 394 18.18 5.33 -14.13
N ARG A 395 19.20 5.28 -13.28
CA ARG A 395 19.13 5.70 -11.86
C ARG A 395 19.56 7.15 -11.66
N CYS A 396 18.95 7.81 -10.68
CA CYS A 396 19.32 9.16 -10.23
C CYS A 396 19.30 10.25 -11.33
N GLU A 397 18.43 10.10 -12.32
CA GLU A 397 18.19 11.10 -13.37
C GLU A 397 17.40 12.31 -12.86
N PHE A 398 16.78 12.18 -11.68
CA PHE A 398 16.07 13.25 -10.99
C PHE A 398 16.63 13.47 -9.58
N LEU A 399 16.41 14.65 -9.04
CA LEU A 399 16.57 14.96 -7.62
C LEU A 399 15.18 15.13 -7.02
N SER A 400 14.97 14.59 -5.81
CA SER A 400 13.72 14.77 -5.06
C SER A 400 13.97 14.79 -3.55
N GLY A 401 12.91 14.89 -2.75
CA GLY A 401 12.96 14.86 -1.29
C GLY A 401 12.18 13.70 -0.70
N ALA A 402 12.68 13.22 0.43
CA ALA A 402 11.99 12.30 1.31
C ALA A 402 12.17 12.76 2.75
N ILE A 403 11.11 12.67 3.56
CA ILE A 403 11.20 12.79 5.01
C ILE A 403 10.73 11.51 5.68
N SER A 404 11.37 11.17 6.78
CA SER A 404 10.97 10.04 7.60
C SER A 404 11.17 10.35 9.08
N SER A 405 10.26 9.85 9.91
CA SER A 405 10.34 10.00 11.36
C SER A 405 11.17 8.91 12.03
N HIS A 406 11.83 8.03 11.27
CA HIS A 406 12.71 6.99 11.84
C HIS A 406 13.73 7.65 12.78
N ASP A 407 14.11 7.05 13.91
CA ASP A 407 14.95 7.67 14.96
C ASP A 407 14.44 9.01 15.59
N ARG A 408 13.19 9.43 15.35
CA ARG A 408 12.57 10.63 15.97
C ARG A 408 11.23 10.31 16.62
N PHE A 409 10.37 9.62 15.88
CA PHE A 409 9.04 9.23 16.33
C PHE A 409 8.65 7.87 15.74
N GLN A 410 8.18 6.99 16.61
CA GLN A 410 7.62 5.69 16.27
C GLN A 410 6.45 5.42 17.21
N PHE A 411 5.44 4.70 16.73
CA PHE A 411 4.24 4.42 17.50
C PHE A 411 3.67 3.06 17.12
N VAL A 412 2.91 2.46 18.03
CA VAL A 412 2.08 1.27 17.78
C VAL A 412 0.64 1.68 18.01
N TYR A 413 -0.17 1.49 16.97
CA TYR A 413 -1.58 1.83 16.88
C TYR A 413 -1.89 3.33 17.02
N GLY A 414 -2.96 3.75 16.36
CA GLY A 414 -3.39 5.14 16.32
C GLY A 414 -4.02 5.49 14.99
N TYR A 415 -4.37 6.75 14.85
CA TYR A 415 -4.82 7.34 13.60
C TYR A 415 -3.74 8.28 13.06
N THR A 416 -3.25 8.02 11.85
CA THR A 416 -2.31 8.91 11.16
C THR A 416 -3.00 9.57 9.99
N GLU A 417 -2.91 10.88 9.87
CA GLU A 417 -3.51 11.67 8.79
C GLU A 417 -2.50 12.67 8.25
N GLY A 418 -2.45 12.81 6.93
CA GLY A 418 -1.79 13.93 6.28
C GLY A 418 -2.75 14.64 5.33
N ARG A 419 -2.60 15.95 5.22
CA ARG A 419 -3.39 16.78 4.29
C ARG A 419 -2.48 17.27 3.18
N PHE A 420 -2.77 16.82 1.96
CA PHE A 420 -1.87 16.98 0.82
C PHE A 420 -2.54 17.53 -0.42
N LYS A 421 -1.74 18.20 -1.26
CA LYS A 421 -1.99 18.31 -2.70
C LYS A 421 -1.06 17.33 -3.42
N VAL A 422 -1.61 16.24 -3.94
CA VAL A 422 -0.85 15.22 -4.68
C VAL A 422 -0.39 15.74 -6.03
N SER A 423 0.71 15.19 -6.56
CA SER A 423 1.23 15.58 -7.87
C SER A 423 0.41 14.95 -9.00
N GLY A 424 -0.14 15.78 -9.90
CA GLY A 424 -0.74 15.32 -11.16
C GLY A 424 0.25 15.23 -12.32
N ALA A 425 1.54 15.32 -12.06
CA ALA A 425 2.57 15.31 -13.09
C ALA A 425 2.87 13.89 -13.58
N ALA A 426 3.00 13.72 -14.90
CA ALA A 426 3.42 12.46 -15.50
C ALA A 426 4.76 11.98 -14.90
N GLY A 427 4.76 10.77 -14.37
CA GLY A 427 5.92 10.15 -13.72
C GLY A 427 6.15 10.54 -12.26
N ALA A 428 5.29 11.37 -11.67
CA ALA A 428 5.26 11.57 -10.23
C ALA A 428 4.52 10.43 -9.53
N LEU A 429 5.09 9.95 -8.43
CA LEU A 429 4.41 9.09 -7.47
C LEU A 429 4.49 9.76 -6.08
N SER A 430 3.34 10.27 -5.62
CA SER A 430 3.16 10.87 -4.29
C SER A 430 2.88 9.76 -3.27
N SER A 431 3.78 9.57 -2.31
CA SER A 431 3.61 8.51 -1.29
C SER A 431 3.67 9.02 0.14
N PHE A 432 2.75 8.51 0.95
CA PHE A 432 2.69 8.70 2.40
C PHE A 432 2.27 7.39 3.04
N TYR A 433 3.11 6.88 3.94
CA TYR A 433 2.96 5.53 4.46
C TYR A 433 3.60 5.36 5.84
N LEU A 434 3.28 4.25 6.48
CA LEU A 434 3.89 3.79 7.72
C LEU A 434 4.79 2.61 7.43
N TYR A 435 5.99 2.61 8.00
CA TYR A 435 6.99 1.57 7.74
C TYR A 435 7.76 1.22 9.00
N HIS A 436 8.02 -0.08 9.22
CA HIS A 436 8.92 -0.50 10.29
C HIS A 436 10.33 -0.72 9.75
N ARG A 437 11.30 -0.02 10.34
CA ARG A 437 12.70 -0.03 9.89
C ARG A 437 13.35 -1.41 9.77
N TYR A 438 12.93 -2.38 10.60
CA TYR A 438 13.56 -3.69 10.69
C TYR A 438 12.51 -4.78 10.63
N ALA A 439 12.68 -5.77 9.76
CA ALA A 439 11.72 -6.89 9.70
C ALA A 439 11.59 -7.67 11.02
N GLY A 440 12.57 -7.55 11.93
CA GLY A 440 12.65 -8.34 13.16
C GLY A 440 13.33 -9.68 12.93
N THR A 441 13.27 -10.58 13.91
CA THR A 441 13.83 -11.95 13.84
C THR A 441 12.96 -12.92 14.63
N GLY A 442 13.02 -14.22 14.28
CA GLY A 442 12.26 -15.29 14.92
C GLY A 442 10.76 -15.00 14.96
N ALA A 443 10.15 -15.13 16.14
CA ALA A 443 8.71 -14.87 16.35
C ALA A 443 8.28 -13.40 16.11
N ASN A 444 9.25 -12.48 15.96
CA ASN A 444 9.00 -11.08 15.62
C ASN A 444 9.36 -10.78 14.16
N PHE A 445 9.64 -11.76 13.30
CA PHE A 445 9.87 -11.51 11.87
C PHE A 445 8.54 -11.20 11.18
N HIS A 446 8.39 -9.98 10.64
CA HIS A 446 7.14 -9.51 10.03
C HIS A 446 7.27 -8.30 9.10
N GLY A 447 8.23 -7.38 9.27
CA GLY A 447 8.49 -6.27 8.33
C GLY A 447 7.27 -5.55 7.74
N PRO A 448 6.42 -4.89 8.54
CA PRO A 448 5.19 -4.28 8.07
C PRO A 448 5.38 -2.95 7.32
N GLU A 449 4.49 -2.73 6.35
CA GLU A 449 4.29 -1.47 5.64
C GLU A 449 2.77 -1.22 5.50
N ILE A 450 2.30 -0.02 5.82
CA ILE A 450 0.93 0.44 5.57
C ILE A 450 0.99 1.65 4.66
N ASP A 451 0.63 1.47 3.39
CA ASP A 451 0.54 2.57 2.42
C ASP A 451 -0.77 3.31 2.63
N ILE A 452 -0.68 4.54 3.16
CA ILE A 452 -1.85 5.38 3.42
C ILE A 452 -2.35 5.95 2.09
N ILE A 453 -1.41 6.45 1.29
CA ILE A 453 -1.66 6.83 -0.09
C ILE A 453 -0.40 6.60 -0.92
N GLU A 454 -0.60 5.93 -2.04
CA GLU A 454 0.24 6.03 -3.21
C GLU A 454 -0.60 6.58 -4.37
N TYR A 455 -0.12 7.65 -5.01
CA TYR A 455 -0.85 8.32 -6.08
C TYR A 455 0.07 8.61 -7.26
N LEU A 456 -0.27 8.03 -8.43
CA LEU A 456 0.44 8.29 -9.68
C LEU A 456 -0.20 9.48 -10.40
N GLY A 457 0.60 10.47 -10.74
CA GLY A 457 0.15 11.61 -11.56
C GLY A 457 -0.22 11.21 -12.99
N GLU A 458 0.29 10.07 -13.47
CA GLU A 458 -0.16 9.35 -14.66
C GLU A 458 -0.10 7.86 -14.35
N ASN A 459 -1.23 7.16 -14.42
CA ASN A 459 -1.28 5.72 -14.18
C ASN A 459 -1.32 4.94 -15.51
N PRO A 460 -0.23 4.27 -15.91
CA PRO A 460 -0.22 3.50 -17.16
C PRO A 460 -1.02 2.18 -17.08
N TYR A 461 -1.56 1.81 -15.92
CA TYR A 461 -2.27 0.55 -15.68
C TYR A 461 -3.78 0.71 -15.46
N GLY A 462 -4.31 1.93 -15.46
CA GLY A 462 -5.72 2.18 -15.15
C GLY A 462 -6.00 3.65 -14.92
N ASP A 463 -7.02 3.92 -14.12
CA ASP A 463 -7.41 5.28 -13.74
C ASP A 463 -6.45 5.84 -12.66
N GLU A 464 -6.30 7.17 -12.58
CA GLU A 464 -5.52 7.87 -11.56
C GLU A 464 -6.24 7.89 -10.20
N ASP A 465 -6.41 6.69 -9.64
CA ASP A 465 -7.02 6.46 -8.34
C ASP A 465 -6.00 6.63 -7.20
N ALA A 466 -6.52 6.74 -5.98
CA ALA A 466 -5.73 6.63 -4.77
C ALA A 466 -5.50 5.15 -4.42
N PHE A 467 -4.26 4.71 -4.28
CA PHE A 467 -3.94 3.32 -3.93
C PHE A 467 -3.61 3.16 -2.45
N GLN A 468 -4.10 2.06 -1.86
CA GLN A 468 -3.83 1.63 -0.50
C GLN A 468 -3.36 0.18 -0.51
N THR A 469 -2.28 -0.10 0.19
CA THR A 469 -1.73 -1.45 0.28
C THR A 469 -1.22 -1.72 1.68
N TYR A 470 -1.20 -3.01 2.04
CA TYR A 470 -0.56 -3.51 3.24
C TYR A 470 0.45 -4.56 2.85
N HIS A 471 1.66 -4.44 3.39
CA HIS A 471 2.73 -5.41 3.18
C HIS A 471 3.23 -5.94 4.51
N TYR A 472 3.68 -7.18 4.48
CA TYR A 472 4.41 -7.79 5.57
C TYR A 472 5.29 -8.92 5.05
N GLU A 473 6.43 -9.14 5.69
CA GLU A 473 7.25 -10.32 5.46
C GLU A 473 6.60 -11.57 6.05
N ASP A 474 6.56 -12.64 5.25
CA ASP A 474 5.99 -13.91 5.66
C ASP A 474 6.74 -14.44 6.90
N PRO A 475 6.05 -14.66 8.04
CA PRO A 475 6.67 -15.01 9.31
C PRO A 475 7.56 -16.26 9.28
N SER A 476 7.38 -17.15 8.30
CA SER A 476 8.12 -18.40 8.16
C SER A 476 9.38 -18.30 7.29
N THR A 477 9.65 -17.13 6.72
CA THR A 477 10.65 -16.97 5.66
C THR A 477 11.88 -16.13 6.04
N GLU A 478 12.14 -15.88 7.33
CA GLU A 478 13.26 -15.03 7.81
C GLU A 478 14.60 -15.24 7.09
N GLY A 479 14.99 -16.49 6.81
CA GLY A 479 16.26 -16.82 6.14
C GLY A 479 16.29 -16.55 4.63
N ASN A 480 15.12 -16.41 4.00
CA ASN A 480 14.93 -16.04 2.59
C ASN A 480 13.58 -15.29 2.45
N PRO A 481 13.53 -14.02 2.90
CA PRO A 481 12.31 -13.23 3.08
C PRO A 481 11.38 -13.27 1.87
N VAL A 482 10.08 -13.29 2.14
CA VAL A 482 9.01 -13.24 1.16
C VAL A 482 7.99 -12.21 1.61
N THR A 483 7.96 -11.09 0.90
CA THR A 483 6.95 -10.05 1.14
C THR A 483 5.57 -10.52 0.68
N ARG A 484 4.66 -10.70 1.63
CA ARG A 484 3.21 -10.81 1.44
C ARG A 484 2.63 -9.40 1.26
N SER A 485 1.59 -9.32 0.44
CA SER A 485 0.95 -8.05 0.13
C SER A 485 -0.53 -8.30 -0.10
N ALA A 486 -1.36 -7.46 0.52
CA ALA A 486 -2.76 -7.36 0.16
C ALA A 486 -2.89 -7.00 -1.34
N PRO A 487 -3.96 -7.41 -2.03
CA PRO A 487 -4.27 -6.84 -3.33
C PRO A 487 -4.28 -5.32 -3.22
N THR A 488 -3.50 -4.61 -4.05
CA THR A 488 -3.49 -3.14 -4.08
C THR A 488 -4.91 -2.62 -4.31
N MET A 489 -5.44 -1.91 -3.33
CA MET A 489 -6.82 -1.43 -3.31
C MET A 489 -6.87 -0.02 -3.91
N ALA A 490 -7.58 0.13 -5.03
CA ALA A 490 -7.82 1.43 -5.64
C ALA A 490 -9.09 2.08 -5.07
N TYR A 491 -9.07 3.41 -4.93
CA TYR A 491 -10.25 4.19 -4.61
C TYR A 491 -10.36 5.44 -5.50
N GLN A 492 -11.38 5.41 -6.35
CA GLN A 492 -11.70 6.51 -7.25
C GLN A 492 -12.25 7.73 -6.51
N LYS A 493 -11.85 8.93 -6.96
CA LYS A 493 -12.36 10.19 -6.43
C LYS A 493 -13.89 10.28 -6.58
N PRO A 494 -14.62 10.45 -5.47
CA PRO A 494 -16.07 10.65 -5.53
C PRO A 494 -16.43 11.87 -6.39
N GLY A 495 -17.39 11.70 -7.30
CA GLY A 495 -17.79 12.73 -8.26
C GLY A 495 -16.96 12.77 -9.55
N GLY A 496 -15.94 11.92 -9.69
CA GLY A 496 -15.08 11.82 -10.85
C GLY A 496 -13.93 12.85 -10.86
N GLY A 497 -13.09 12.76 -11.90
CA GLY A 497 -11.83 13.50 -11.96
C GLY A 497 -10.72 12.80 -11.17
N THR A 498 -9.67 13.54 -10.87
CA THR A 498 -8.46 13.04 -10.18
C THR A 498 -8.24 13.77 -8.86
N TYR A 499 -7.47 13.19 -7.93
CA TYR A 499 -7.12 13.87 -6.67
C TYR A 499 -6.13 15.02 -6.85
N ALA A 500 -5.51 15.14 -8.03
CA ALA A 500 -4.67 16.29 -8.39
C ALA A 500 -5.44 17.47 -9.00
N ASP A 501 -6.73 17.30 -9.33
CA ASP A 501 -7.51 18.30 -10.03
C ASP A 501 -7.59 19.62 -9.26
N GLY A 502 -7.35 20.74 -9.95
CA GLY A 502 -7.51 22.07 -9.36
C GLY A 502 -6.56 22.41 -8.21
N ASN A 503 -5.51 21.61 -7.99
CA ASN A 503 -4.60 21.73 -6.84
C ASN A 503 -5.38 21.74 -5.52
N GLN A 504 -6.37 20.85 -5.41
CA GLN A 504 -7.18 20.71 -4.21
C GLN A 504 -6.42 19.99 -3.10
N TRP A 505 -6.75 20.36 -1.87
CA TRP A 505 -6.29 19.67 -0.67
C TRP A 505 -7.20 18.48 -0.39
N HIS A 506 -6.60 17.34 -0.07
CA HIS A 506 -7.30 16.14 0.38
C HIS A 506 -6.64 15.60 1.65
N THR A 507 -7.44 15.02 2.56
CA THR A 507 -6.87 14.28 3.70
C THR A 507 -6.77 12.80 3.36
N PHE A 508 -5.63 12.21 3.67
CA PHE A 508 -5.38 10.78 3.53
C PHE A 508 -4.94 10.27 4.90
N GLY A 509 -5.64 9.27 5.43
CA GLY A 509 -5.35 8.78 6.76
C GLY A 509 -5.64 7.31 6.96
N VAL A 510 -5.08 6.75 8.02
CA VAL A 510 -5.27 5.35 8.39
C VAL A 510 -5.49 5.21 9.89
N LEU A 511 -6.54 4.50 10.28
CA LEU A 511 -6.72 3.98 11.63
C LEU A 511 -6.07 2.61 11.67
N TRP A 512 -5.00 2.48 12.44
CA TRP A 512 -4.34 1.21 12.73
C TRP A 512 -4.60 0.85 14.19
N GLU A 513 -5.38 -0.20 14.38
CA GLU A 513 -5.75 -0.77 15.67
C GLU A 513 -5.28 -2.23 15.69
N PRO A 514 -5.23 -2.90 16.85
CA PRO A 514 -4.83 -4.29 16.85
C PRO A 514 -5.78 -5.12 15.97
N GLN A 515 -5.22 -5.92 15.07
CA GLN A 515 -5.94 -6.71 14.05
C GLN A 515 -6.75 -5.92 13.03
N LEU A 516 -6.74 -4.58 13.02
CA LEU A 516 -7.60 -3.76 12.16
C LEU A 516 -6.81 -2.63 11.51
N VAL A 517 -7.01 -2.47 10.20
CA VAL A 517 -6.57 -1.27 9.47
C VAL A 517 -7.75 -0.73 8.68
N VAL A 518 -8.01 0.57 8.80
CA VAL A 518 -9.07 1.29 8.07
C VAL A 518 -8.47 2.51 7.42
N TRP A 519 -8.58 2.64 6.10
CA TRP A 519 -8.11 3.79 5.35
C TRP A 519 -9.23 4.79 5.13
N TYR A 520 -8.86 6.07 5.14
CA TYR A 520 -9.75 7.20 4.99
C TYR A 520 -9.23 8.17 3.95
N ILE A 521 -10.15 8.68 3.12
CA ILE A 521 -9.91 9.83 2.25
C ILE A 521 -10.99 10.87 2.52
N ASP A 522 -10.58 12.11 2.76
CA ASP A 522 -11.44 13.23 3.16
C ASP A 522 -12.33 12.87 4.36
N GLY A 523 -11.74 12.14 5.32
CA GLY A 523 -12.40 11.69 6.54
C GLY A 523 -13.42 10.55 6.35
N ARG A 524 -13.57 9.98 5.15
CA ARG A 524 -14.51 8.88 4.86
C ARG A 524 -13.76 7.56 4.72
N GLU A 525 -14.27 6.49 5.32
CA GLU A 525 -13.74 5.14 5.11
C GLU A 525 -13.80 4.77 3.62
N VAL A 526 -12.67 4.34 3.08
CA VAL A 526 -12.53 3.91 1.68
C VAL A 526 -12.18 2.43 1.55
N LYS A 527 -11.41 1.90 2.51
CA LYS A 527 -10.95 0.51 2.57
C LYS A 527 -10.76 0.08 4.01
N ARG A 528 -10.85 -1.22 4.26
CA ARG A 528 -10.54 -1.80 5.56
C ARG A 528 -10.04 -3.23 5.41
N MET A 529 -9.20 -3.66 6.34
CA MET A 529 -8.83 -5.07 6.48
C MET A 529 -8.78 -5.46 7.95
N PHE A 530 -9.00 -6.74 8.21
CA PHE A 530 -8.96 -7.32 9.54
C PHE A 530 -8.19 -8.65 9.54
N GLY A 531 -7.39 -8.92 10.56
CA GLY A 531 -6.78 -10.24 10.73
C GLY A 531 -5.54 -10.27 11.64
N PRO A 532 -5.08 -11.47 12.02
CA PRO A 532 -3.96 -11.65 12.93
C PRO A 532 -2.62 -11.12 12.38
N GLN A 533 -2.43 -11.01 11.06
CA GLN A 533 -1.21 -10.47 10.44
C GLN A 533 -1.17 -8.93 10.38
N VAL A 534 -2.18 -8.23 10.90
CA VAL A 534 -2.02 -6.79 11.14
C VAL A 534 -0.95 -6.60 12.20
N SER A 535 0.03 -5.76 11.89
CA SER A 535 1.27 -5.67 12.65
C SER A 535 1.08 -5.14 14.06
N ARG A 536 2.04 -5.54 14.90
CA ARG A 536 2.20 -5.12 16.29
C ARG A 536 3.56 -4.45 16.52
N GLN A 537 4.30 -4.16 15.45
CA GLN A 537 5.62 -3.55 15.50
C GLN A 537 5.53 -2.04 15.31
N PRO A 538 6.37 -1.25 16.01
CA PRO A 538 6.30 0.20 15.95
C PRO A 538 6.69 0.75 14.59
N MET A 539 5.80 1.46 13.91
CA MET A 539 6.10 2.03 12.59
C MET A 539 6.49 3.51 12.69
N ASN A 540 7.30 3.93 11.72
CA ASN A 540 7.67 5.31 11.47
C ASN A 540 6.83 5.86 10.33
N ILE A 541 6.71 7.18 10.27
CA ILE A 541 6.07 7.87 9.16
C ILE A 541 7.11 8.08 8.06
N VAL A 542 6.69 7.92 6.81
CA VAL A 542 7.47 8.29 5.63
C VAL A 542 6.60 9.08 4.66
N HIS A 543 7.16 10.15 4.10
CA HIS A 543 6.54 11.00 3.08
C HIS A 543 7.58 11.38 2.03
N TYR A 544 7.33 11.05 0.76
CA TYR A 544 8.24 11.36 -0.33
C TYR A 544 7.53 11.61 -1.66
N LEU A 545 8.28 12.14 -2.62
CA LEU A 545 7.87 12.26 -4.03
C LEU A 545 8.84 11.48 -4.93
N VAL A 546 8.39 10.37 -5.50
CA VAL A 546 9.13 9.60 -6.50
C VAL A 546 9.01 10.28 -7.86
N ALA A 547 10.08 10.23 -8.67
CA ALA A 547 10.13 10.75 -10.03
C ALA A 547 10.63 9.66 -10.98
N GLY A 548 9.68 8.89 -11.53
CA GLY A 548 9.93 7.69 -12.33
C GLY A 548 10.27 6.46 -11.48
N SER A 549 9.67 5.32 -11.79
CA SER A 549 9.98 4.02 -11.19
C SER A 549 9.58 2.87 -12.12
N GLY A 550 9.64 1.62 -11.64
CA GLY A 550 9.00 0.49 -12.30
C GLY A 550 7.47 0.58 -12.30
N TRP A 551 6.87 1.45 -11.48
CA TRP A 551 5.42 1.63 -11.42
C TRP A 551 4.99 2.95 -12.07
N ALA A 552 5.68 4.07 -11.79
CA ALA A 552 5.42 5.36 -12.42
C ALA A 552 6.23 5.55 -13.71
N PRO A 553 5.66 6.09 -14.80
CA PRO A 553 6.41 6.29 -16.04
C PRO A 553 7.61 7.22 -15.82
N THR A 554 8.67 7.06 -16.62
CA THR A 554 9.81 7.99 -16.58
C THR A 554 9.36 9.42 -16.98
N PRO A 555 9.58 10.44 -16.13
CA PRO A 555 9.32 11.83 -16.49
C PRO A 555 10.13 12.26 -17.72
N ASP A 556 9.53 13.02 -18.65
CA ASP A 556 10.27 13.58 -19.78
C ASP A 556 11.14 14.77 -19.32
N ALA A 557 12.40 14.50 -18.99
CA ALA A 557 13.38 15.50 -18.55
C ALA A 557 13.63 16.62 -19.57
N SER A 558 13.23 16.47 -20.84
CA SER A 558 13.34 17.52 -21.87
C SER A 558 12.15 18.48 -21.90
N ASN A 559 11.07 18.16 -21.17
CA ASN A 559 9.89 18.98 -21.04
C ASN A 559 9.97 19.88 -19.79
N ASP A 560 10.54 21.08 -19.95
CA ASP A 560 10.65 22.07 -18.86
C ASP A 560 9.31 22.40 -18.17
N SER A 561 8.17 22.22 -18.86
CA SER A 561 6.85 22.53 -18.27
C SER A 561 6.34 21.48 -17.27
N LEU A 562 6.99 20.31 -17.22
CA LEU A 562 6.69 19.25 -16.25
C LEU A 562 7.29 19.57 -14.86
N PHE A 563 8.32 20.42 -14.80
CA PHE A 563 9.12 20.62 -13.60
C PHE A 563 8.99 22.03 -12.99
N PRO A 564 9.09 22.15 -11.65
CA PRO A 564 9.20 21.05 -10.69
C PRO A 564 7.90 20.24 -10.60
N MET A 565 8.01 18.92 -10.43
CA MET A 565 6.87 18.13 -9.93
C MET A 565 6.76 18.38 -8.44
N GLN A 566 5.54 18.50 -7.91
CA GLN A 566 5.31 18.99 -6.55
C GLN A 566 4.33 18.11 -5.80
N PHE A 567 4.69 17.78 -4.55
CA PHE A 567 3.81 17.16 -3.57
C PHE A 567 3.80 18.05 -2.33
N GLU A 568 2.65 18.65 -2.05
CA GLU A 568 2.53 19.68 -1.00
C GLU A 568 1.82 19.10 0.23
N ALA A 569 2.37 19.33 1.42
CA ALA A 569 1.85 18.95 2.71
C ALA A 569 1.49 20.16 3.54
N ASP A 570 0.23 20.25 3.96
CA ASP A 570 -0.29 21.22 4.92
C ASP A 570 0.10 20.77 6.33
N TYR A 571 -0.24 19.53 6.68
CA TYR A 571 0.21 18.92 7.93
C TYR A 571 0.36 17.41 7.82
N ILE A 572 1.08 16.84 8.78
CA ILE A 572 1.04 15.41 9.12
C ILE A 572 0.80 15.28 10.63
N ARG A 573 -0.20 14.50 11.03
CA ARG A 573 -0.61 14.32 12.43
C ARG A 573 -0.81 12.85 12.77
N VAL A 574 -0.50 12.49 14.02
CA VAL A 574 -0.77 11.18 14.60
C VAL A 574 -1.51 11.36 15.91
N TYR A 575 -2.60 10.61 16.05
CA TYR A 575 -3.48 10.59 17.19
C TYR A 575 -3.50 9.20 17.80
N GLN A 576 -3.57 9.10 19.13
CA GLN A 576 -3.67 7.82 19.83
C GLN A 576 -4.72 7.90 20.94
N ARG A 577 -5.48 6.80 21.08
CA ARG A 577 -6.27 6.56 22.29
C ARG A 577 -5.35 6.42 23.50
N ASP A 578 -5.85 6.81 24.67
CA ASP A 578 -5.13 6.67 25.95
C ASP A 578 -4.55 5.26 26.18
N ALA A 579 -5.24 4.23 25.69
CA ALA A 579 -4.82 2.84 25.80
C ALA A 579 -3.45 2.55 25.17
N TYR A 580 -3.03 3.32 24.15
CA TYR A 580 -1.85 3.03 23.34
C TYR A 580 -0.71 4.04 23.45
N LYS A 581 -0.90 5.18 24.12
CA LYS A 581 0.17 6.19 24.27
C LYS A 581 1.43 5.67 24.94
N SER A 582 1.33 4.59 25.72
CA SER A 582 2.46 3.97 26.42
C SER A 582 2.99 2.68 25.80
N THR A 583 2.45 2.23 24.65
CA THR A 583 2.83 0.93 24.05
C THR A 583 4.22 0.92 23.44
N VAL A 584 4.81 2.09 23.16
CA VAL A 584 6.16 2.20 22.60
C VAL A 584 6.97 3.26 23.35
N LYS A 585 8.21 2.92 23.71
CA LYS A 585 9.21 3.88 24.17
C LYS A 585 10.37 3.91 23.19
N PHE A 586 10.83 5.11 22.86
CA PHE A 586 11.97 5.32 22.01
C PHE A 586 13.27 4.92 22.75
N GLY A 587 14.06 4.00 22.17
CA GLY A 587 15.43 3.72 22.62
C GLY A 587 15.59 2.74 23.80
N GLU A 588 14.68 1.79 23.99
CA GLU A 588 14.92 0.62 24.88
C GLU A 588 15.34 -0.63 24.09
#